data_AF-A4HDB0-F1
#
_entry.id   AF-A4HDB0-F1
#
_cell.length_a   1.000
_cell.length_b   1.000
_cell.length_c   1.000
_cell.angle_alpha   90.00
_cell.angle_beta   90.00
_cell.angle_gamma   90.00
#
_symmetry.space_group_name_H-M   'P 1'
#
loop_
_entity.id
_entity.type
_entity.pdbx_description
1 polymer ?
#
loop_
_entity_poly.entity_id
_entity_poly.type
_entity_poly.pdbx_seq_one_letter_code
_entity_poly.pdbx_strand_id
1 'polypeptide(L)'
;MEPHSSPAAPPPPPPLPHVVYDALSKAQKAAPRLKPIPAFEVYKVAREEELAAYRMLCRVLVMHHGTPLPKAQQRILDDMGEELFIGQERQELEKEMAEQDKVLQGIRKSGVLQRRGDFTDGVEEMTVEDYLAEAPKDDGNGLYMPISKTPRVDRTDSGAARTTAVAAAAAVGAKRKGHVHAAVSKLAKEIEASGKSLLFTSSAQEEQQLIQALQQKREALMTLRGELTEA
;
A
#
# COMPACT_ATOMS: atom_id res chain seq x y z
N MET A 1 4.01 -72.39 30.16
CA MET A 1 3.27 -71.12 30.25
C MET A 1 4.29 -70.01 30.27
N GLU A 2 4.58 -69.44 29.11
CA GLU A 2 5.41 -68.24 29.01
C GLU A 2 4.49 -67.04 28.76
N PRO A 3 4.68 -65.90 29.45
CA PRO A 3 3.85 -64.73 29.26
C PRO A 3 4.28 -63.97 28.00
N HIS A 4 3.30 -63.64 27.16
CA HIS A 4 3.47 -62.77 26.00
C HIS A 4 3.90 -61.36 26.43
N SER A 5 5.11 -60.95 26.08
CA SER A 5 5.59 -59.58 26.17
C SER A 5 5.05 -58.77 24.99
N SER A 6 4.16 -57.82 25.24
CA SER A 6 3.73 -56.82 24.25
C SER A 6 4.93 -55.96 23.80
N PRO A 7 5.05 -55.60 22.52
CA PRO A 7 6.09 -54.70 22.06
C PRO A 7 5.83 -53.27 22.57
N ALA A 8 6.88 -52.63 23.10
CA ALA A 8 6.84 -51.25 23.57
C ALA A 8 6.52 -50.29 22.40
N ALA A 9 5.64 -49.32 22.66
CA ALA A 9 5.31 -48.27 21.71
C ALA A 9 6.56 -47.40 21.41
N PRO A 10 6.75 -46.95 20.16
CA PRO A 10 7.88 -46.09 19.81
C PRO A 10 7.78 -44.74 20.53
N PRO A 11 8.92 -44.11 20.89
CA PRO A 11 8.94 -42.81 21.54
C PRO A 11 8.31 -41.74 20.63
N PRO A 12 7.65 -40.72 21.21
CA PRO A 12 7.02 -39.66 20.43
C PRO A 12 8.09 -38.90 19.61
N PRO A 13 7.76 -38.45 18.39
CA PRO A 13 8.68 -37.69 17.57
C PRO A 13 9.07 -36.37 18.28
N PRO A 14 10.30 -35.89 18.07
CA PRO A 14 10.72 -34.60 18.63
C PRO A 14 9.79 -33.49 18.13
N PRO A 15 9.43 -32.52 18.99
CA PRO A 15 8.54 -31.43 18.59
C PRO A 15 9.16 -30.67 17.43
N LEU A 16 8.39 -30.51 16.35
CA LEU A 16 8.82 -29.76 15.17
C LEU A 16 9.15 -28.32 15.57
N PRO A 17 10.27 -27.75 15.10
CA PRO A 17 10.66 -26.39 15.44
C PRO A 17 9.58 -25.43 14.96
N HIS A 18 8.89 -24.83 15.92
CA HIS A 18 7.80 -23.92 15.68
C HIS A 18 8.41 -22.57 15.26
N VAL A 19 8.72 -22.43 13.96
CA VAL A 19 9.47 -21.30 13.37
C VAL A 19 8.94 -19.94 13.82
N VAL A 20 7.62 -19.83 14.02
CA VAL A 20 6.95 -18.61 14.49
C VAL A 20 7.31 -18.28 15.95
N TYR A 21 7.33 -19.27 16.85
CA TYR A 21 7.69 -19.06 18.26
C TYR A 21 9.20 -18.96 18.46
N ASP A 22 10.00 -19.59 17.60
CA ASP A 22 11.45 -19.42 17.60
C ASP A 22 11.86 -18.02 17.11
N ALA A 23 11.17 -17.47 16.11
CA ALA A 23 11.37 -16.09 15.68
C ALA A 23 10.97 -15.09 16.77
N LEU A 24 9.84 -15.33 17.44
CA LEU A 24 9.36 -14.52 18.57
C LEU A 24 10.31 -14.60 19.78
N SER A 25 10.83 -15.79 20.10
CA SER A 25 11.78 -15.96 21.21
C SER A 25 13.15 -15.37 20.88
N LYS A 26 13.61 -15.45 19.62
CA LYS A 26 14.82 -14.77 19.14
C LYS A 26 14.65 -13.26 19.15
N ALA A 27 13.49 -12.73 18.74
CA ALA A 27 13.19 -11.30 18.81
C ALA A 27 13.12 -10.78 20.26
N GLN A 28 12.56 -11.55 21.19
CA GLN A 28 12.55 -11.22 22.62
C GLN A 28 13.96 -11.28 23.24
N LYS A 29 14.77 -12.27 22.87
CA LYS A 29 16.17 -12.41 23.35
C LYS A 29 17.14 -11.42 22.71
N ALA A 30 16.82 -10.90 21.52
CA ALA A 30 17.63 -9.89 20.83
C ALA A 30 17.59 -8.50 21.51
N ALA A 31 16.81 -8.35 22.60
CA ALA A 31 16.63 -7.10 23.33
C ALA A 31 16.61 -5.90 22.36
N PRO A 32 15.65 -5.86 21.40
CA PRO A 32 15.54 -4.69 20.56
C PRO A 32 15.28 -3.55 21.54
N ARG A 33 16.24 -2.63 21.66
CA ARG A 33 16.05 -1.34 22.29
C ARG A 33 15.12 -0.56 21.39
N LEU A 34 13.86 -1.01 21.27
CA LEU A 34 12.79 -0.30 20.62
C LEU A 34 12.75 1.04 21.32
N LYS A 35 13.20 2.07 20.61
CA LYS A 35 13.09 3.43 21.12
C LYS A 35 11.60 3.65 21.36
N PRO A 36 11.19 4.04 22.57
CA PRO A 36 9.78 4.31 22.82
C PRO A 36 9.35 5.42 21.86
N ILE A 37 8.25 5.19 21.14
CA ILE A 37 7.68 6.22 20.26
C ILE A 37 7.21 7.35 21.16
N PRO A 38 7.66 8.60 20.93
CA PRO A 38 7.20 9.73 21.72
C PRO A 38 5.67 9.84 21.66
N ALA A 39 5.04 10.12 22.80
CA ALA A 39 3.58 10.21 22.89
C ALA A 39 2.98 11.24 21.92
N PHE A 40 3.70 12.33 21.61
CA PHE A 40 3.24 13.33 20.65
C PHE A 40 3.18 12.80 19.22
N GLU A 41 4.02 11.82 18.84
CA GLU A 41 3.97 11.21 17.51
C GLU A 41 2.79 10.25 17.40
N VAL A 42 2.54 9.47 18.46
CA VAL A 42 1.36 8.60 18.53
C VAL A 42 0.08 9.45 18.47
N TYR A 43 0.03 10.53 19.24
CA TYR A 43 -1.10 11.45 19.22
C TYR A 43 -1.27 12.13 17.86
N LYS A 44 -0.18 12.54 17.21
CA LYS A 44 -0.24 13.14 15.87
C LYS A 44 -0.94 12.19 14.89
N VAL A 45 -0.52 10.92 14.85
CA VAL A 45 -1.12 9.91 13.96
C VAL A 45 -2.59 9.68 14.33
N ALA A 46 -2.89 9.50 15.63
CA ALA A 46 -4.26 9.33 16.08
C ALA A 46 -5.15 10.52 15.66
N ARG A 47 -4.64 11.75 15.78
CA ARG A 47 -5.37 12.95 15.40
C ARG A 47 -5.57 13.07 13.89
N GLU A 48 -4.61 12.64 13.10
CA GLU A 48 -4.75 12.56 11.63
C GLU A 48 -5.84 11.56 11.23
N GLU A 49 -5.94 10.41 11.91
CA GLU A 49 -6.98 9.41 11.72
C GLU A 49 -8.37 9.95 12.10
N GLU A 50 -8.51 10.64 13.25
CA GLU A 50 -9.78 11.28 13.67
C GLU A 50 -10.28 12.27 12.61
N LEU A 51 -9.39 13.14 12.12
CA LEU A 51 -9.71 14.12 11.08
C LEU A 51 -10.07 13.44 9.75
N ALA A 52 -9.34 12.39 9.37
CA ALA A 52 -9.60 11.64 8.15
C ALA A 52 -10.94 10.89 8.23
N ALA A 53 -11.25 10.27 9.36
CA ALA A 53 -12.49 9.57 9.61
C ALA A 53 -13.70 10.52 9.51
N TYR A 54 -13.64 11.66 10.19
CA TYR A 54 -14.71 12.66 10.13
C TYR A 54 -14.91 13.19 8.70
N ARG A 55 -13.81 13.50 7.99
CA ARG A 55 -13.85 13.90 6.58
C ARG A 55 -14.50 12.83 5.71
N MET A 56 -14.12 11.56 5.86
CA MET A 56 -14.71 10.47 5.09
C MET A 56 -16.20 10.32 5.37
N LEU A 57 -16.61 10.45 6.63
CA LEU A 57 -18.01 10.39 7.03
C LEU A 57 -18.84 11.49 6.34
N CYS A 58 -18.38 12.74 6.36
CA CYS A 58 -19.02 13.85 5.63
C CYS A 58 -19.23 13.49 4.15
N ARG A 59 -18.18 12.97 3.49
CA ARG A 59 -18.24 12.60 2.07
C ARG A 59 -19.24 11.49 1.81
N VAL A 60 -19.25 10.43 2.61
CA VAL A 60 -20.16 9.29 2.47
C VAL A 60 -21.62 9.73 2.62
N LEU A 61 -21.90 10.56 3.63
CA LEU A 61 -23.26 11.07 3.84
C LEU A 61 -23.74 11.93 2.66
N VAL A 62 -22.87 12.78 2.10
CA VAL A 62 -23.20 13.56 0.88
C VAL A 62 -23.39 12.66 -0.34
N MET A 63 -22.60 11.60 -0.51
CA MET A 63 -22.80 10.64 -1.61
C MET A 63 -24.16 9.93 -1.52
N HIS A 64 -24.62 9.62 -0.29
CA HIS A 64 -25.86 8.89 -0.05
C HIS A 64 -27.11 9.77 -0.03
N HIS A 65 -27.00 11.00 0.47
CA HIS A 65 -28.16 11.85 0.75
C HIS A 65 -28.16 13.16 -0.05
N GLY A 66 -27.02 13.57 -0.60
CA GLY A 66 -26.84 14.87 -1.24
C GLY A 66 -26.75 16.00 -0.22
N THR A 67 -26.92 17.24 -0.70
CA THR A 67 -27.03 18.43 0.14
C THR A 67 -28.38 19.13 -0.10
N PRO A 68 -29.00 19.71 0.95
CA PRO A 68 -28.61 19.62 2.36
C PRO A 68 -28.81 18.23 2.96
N LEU A 69 -28.04 17.89 4.00
CA LEU A 69 -28.18 16.61 4.70
C LEU A 69 -29.48 16.55 5.52
N PRO A 70 -30.18 15.40 5.56
CA PRO A 70 -31.34 15.25 6.42
C PRO A 70 -30.96 15.27 7.91
N LYS A 71 -31.92 15.61 8.77
CA LYS A 71 -31.70 15.85 10.22
C LYS A 71 -31.04 14.67 10.95
N ALA A 72 -31.36 13.43 10.58
CA ALA A 72 -30.79 12.25 11.22
C ALA A 72 -29.28 12.12 10.91
N GLN A 73 -28.89 12.38 9.67
CA GLN A 73 -27.51 12.36 9.21
C GLN A 73 -26.71 13.53 9.77
N GLN A 74 -27.36 14.70 9.90
CA GLN A 74 -26.76 15.85 10.54
C GLN A 74 -26.41 15.55 12.01
N ARG A 75 -27.31 14.88 12.75
CA ARG A 75 -27.05 14.43 14.13
C ARG A 75 -25.88 13.46 14.22
N ILE A 76 -25.77 12.50 13.29
CA ILE A 76 -24.62 11.59 13.25
C ILE A 76 -23.31 12.36 13.10
N LEU A 77 -23.27 13.41 12.27
CA LEU A 77 -22.07 14.25 12.15
C LEU A 77 -21.79 15.04 13.44
N ASP A 78 -22.83 15.54 14.09
CA ASP A 78 -22.66 16.33 15.30
C ASP A 78 -22.17 15.43 16.47
N ASP A 79 -22.76 14.24 16.63
CA ASP A 79 -22.35 13.23 17.62
C ASP A 79 -20.90 12.77 17.37
N MET A 80 -20.56 12.44 16.13
CA MET A 80 -19.19 12.03 15.77
C MET A 80 -18.18 13.18 15.87
N GLY A 81 -18.63 14.42 15.66
CA GLY A 81 -17.80 15.60 15.83
C GLY A 81 -17.44 15.82 17.30
N GLU A 82 -18.35 15.52 18.22
CA GLU A 82 -18.11 15.55 19.67
C GLU A 82 -17.17 14.42 20.10
N GLU A 83 -17.45 13.17 19.72
CA GLU A 83 -16.63 11.99 20.07
C GLU A 83 -15.17 12.11 19.58
N LEU A 84 -14.97 12.65 18.36
CA LEU A 84 -13.64 12.84 17.78
C LEU A 84 -13.04 14.21 18.11
N PHE A 85 -13.65 14.98 19.01
CA PHE A 85 -13.19 16.32 19.42
C PHE A 85 -12.87 17.24 18.24
N ILE A 86 -13.70 17.24 17.19
CA ILE A 86 -13.50 18.09 16.01
C ILE A 86 -14.08 19.48 16.31
N GLY A 87 -13.25 20.52 16.23
CA GLY A 87 -13.72 21.90 16.45
C GLY A 87 -14.76 22.34 15.42
N GLN A 88 -15.73 23.16 15.83
CA GLN A 88 -16.88 23.56 14.99
C GLN A 88 -16.45 24.15 13.64
N GLU A 89 -15.47 25.05 13.61
CA GLU A 89 -14.92 25.62 12.37
C GLU A 89 -14.43 24.52 11.40
N ARG A 90 -13.75 23.50 11.92
CA ARG A 90 -13.28 22.38 11.10
C ARG A 90 -14.43 21.50 10.64
N GLN A 91 -15.44 21.29 11.48
CA GLN A 91 -16.64 20.54 11.10
C GLN A 91 -17.37 21.20 9.93
N GLU A 92 -17.54 22.53 9.99
CA GLU A 92 -18.17 23.33 8.92
C GLU A 92 -17.36 23.26 7.63
N LEU A 93 -16.03 23.42 7.71
CA LEU A 93 -15.14 23.32 6.56
C LEU A 93 -15.25 21.96 5.84
N GLU A 94 -15.22 20.84 6.58
CA GLU A 94 -15.31 19.51 5.96
C GLU A 94 -16.70 19.26 5.34
N LYS A 95 -17.77 19.81 5.93
CA LYS A 95 -19.13 19.77 5.35
C LYS A 95 -19.19 20.57 4.05
N GLU A 96 -18.65 21.79 4.03
CA GLU A 96 -18.58 22.65 2.84
C GLU A 96 -17.74 22.02 1.73
N MET A 97 -16.56 21.47 2.06
CA MET A 97 -15.71 20.79 1.11
C MET A 97 -16.38 19.57 0.49
N ALA A 98 -17.13 18.80 1.29
CA ALA A 98 -17.89 17.66 0.78
C ALA A 98 -19.05 18.09 -0.13
N GLU A 99 -19.74 19.18 0.20
CA GLU A 99 -20.82 19.75 -0.63
C GLU A 99 -20.31 20.20 -2.02
N GLN A 100 -19.14 20.84 -2.05
CA GLN A 100 -18.57 21.40 -3.28
C GLN A 100 -17.80 20.36 -4.14
N ASP A 101 -17.59 19.14 -3.64
CA ASP A 101 -16.85 18.11 -4.36
C ASP A 101 -17.66 17.54 -5.55
N LYS A 102 -17.21 17.88 -6.76
CA LYS A 102 -17.81 17.44 -8.03
C LYS A 102 -17.85 15.92 -8.19
N VAL A 103 -16.89 15.19 -7.63
CA VAL A 103 -16.86 13.72 -7.68
C VAL A 103 -18.01 13.16 -6.87
N LEU A 104 -18.24 13.68 -5.66
CA LEU A 104 -19.34 13.23 -4.80
C LEU A 104 -20.70 13.54 -5.43
N GLN A 105 -20.84 14.73 -6.01
CA GLN A 105 -22.02 15.09 -6.78
C GLN A 105 -22.22 14.16 -7.98
N GLY A 106 -21.16 13.79 -8.69
CA GLY A 106 -21.20 12.83 -9.79
C GLY A 106 -21.66 11.45 -9.34
N ILE A 107 -21.10 10.93 -8.24
CA ILE A 107 -21.50 9.65 -7.62
C ILE A 107 -22.97 9.69 -7.24
N ARG A 108 -23.43 10.76 -6.57
CA ARG A 108 -24.84 10.92 -6.20
C ARG A 108 -25.75 10.93 -7.44
N LYS A 109 -25.43 11.75 -8.44
CA LYS A 109 -26.22 11.90 -9.67
C LYS A 109 -26.27 10.60 -10.48
N SER A 110 -25.21 9.80 -10.46
CA SER A 110 -25.18 8.52 -11.15
C SER A 110 -26.13 7.47 -10.56
N GLY A 111 -26.58 7.65 -9.31
CA GLY A 111 -27.42 6.68 -8.61
C GLY A 111 -26.71 5.36 -8.30
N VAL A 112 -25.38 5.27 -8.50
CA VAL A 112 -24.61 4.02 -8.40
C VAL A 112 -24.78 3.34 -7.03
N LEU A 113 -24.87 4.12 -5.95
CA LEU A 113 -25.03 3.59 -4.59
C LEU A 113 -26.45 3.10 -4.26
N GLN A 114 -27.44 3.43 -5.09
CA GLN A 114 -28.82 2.92 -4.97
C GLN A 114 -28.98 1.59 -5.72
N ARG A 115 -28.14 1.38 -6.75
CA ARG A 115 -28.11 0.17 -7.57
C ARG A 115 -26.96 -0.74 -7.19
N ARG A 116 -26.68 -0.88 -5.89
CA ARG A 116 -25.61 -1.78 -5.41
C ARG A 116 -25.84 -3.21 -5.90
N GLY A 117 -27.11 -3.62 -5.97
CA GLY A 117 -27.56 -4.87 -6.58
C GLY A 117 -26.95 -5.13 -7.95
N ASP A 118 -26.99 -4.16 -8.87
CA ASP A 118 -26.45 -4.31 -10.25
C ASP A 118 -24.92 -4.56 -10.29
N PHE A 119 -24.19 -4.22 -9.23
CA PHE A 119 -22.74 -4.46 -9.12
C PHE A 119 -22.41 -5.71 -8.30
N THR A 120 -23.39 -6.24 -7.57
CA THR A 120 -23.28 -7.47 -6.77
C THR A 120 -24.06 -8.63 -7.40
N ASP A 121 -24.81 -8.39 -8.47
CA ASP A 121 -25.55 -9.41 -9.22
C ASP A 121 -24.55 -10.33 -9.94
N GLY A 122 -24.60 -11.62 -9.60
CA GLY A 122 -23.61 -12.62 -10.01
C GLY A 122 -22.44 -12.83 -9.03
N VAL A 123 -22.39 -12.12 -7.90
CA VAL A 123 -21.52 -12.47 -6.76
C VAL A 123 -22.39 -13.25 -5.77
N GLU A 124 -22.44 -14.59 -5.91
CA GLU A 124 -22.88 -15.42 -4.79
C GLU A 124 -22.01 -15.05 -3.57
N GLU A 125 -22.62 -14.91 -2.38
CA GLU A 125 -21.88 -14.73 -1.14
C GLU A 125 -21.01 -15.98 -0.92
N MET A 126 -19.80 -15.95 -1.46
CA MET A 126 -18.81 -17.00 -1.30
C MET A 126 -18.49 -17.07 0.20
N THR A 127 -18.83 -18.18 0.84
CA THR A 127 -18.45 -18.37 2.24
C THR A 127 -16.93 -18.41 2.35
N VAL A 128 -16.37 -18.11 3.53
CA VAL A 128 -14.92 -18.22 3.74
C VAL A 128 -14.44 -19.64 3.42
N GLU A 129 -15.31 -20.64 3.63
CA GLU A 129 -15.05 -22.04 3.30
C GLU A 129 -14.97 -22.27 1.78
N ASP A 130 -15.88 -21.67 0.99
CA ASP A 130 -15.86 -21.75 -0.47
C ASP A 130 -14.66 -21.02 -1.06
N TYR A 131 -14.31 -19.85 -0.50
CA TYR A 131 -13.11 -19.10 -0.90
C TYR A 131 -11.84 -19.89 -0.64
N LEU A 132 -11.75 -20.61 0.48
CA LEU A 132 -10.58 -21.45 0.79
C LEU A 132 -10.55 -22.76 0.00
N ALA A 133 -11.71 -23.28 -0.41
CA ALA A 133 -11.82 -24.46 -1.24
C ALA A 133 -11.43 -24.19 -2.71
N GLU A 134 -11.82 -23.02 -3.23
CA GLU A 134 -11.49 -22.57 -4.59
C GLU A 134 -10.26 -21.66 -4.67
N ALA A 135 -9.69 -21.27 -3.52
CA ALA A 135 -8.44 -20.53 -3.47
C ALA A 135 -7.41 -21.27 -4.34
N PRO A 136 -6.90 -20.62 -5.41
CA PRO A 136 -5.79 -21.18 -6.15
C PRO A 136 -4.69 -21.48 -5.13
N LYS A 137 -4.22 -22.74 -5.10
CA LYS A 137 -3.04 -23.07 -4.29
C LYS A 137 -1.97 -22.06 -4.67
N ASP A 138 -1.58 -21.23 -3.70
CA ASP A 138 -0.57 -20.20 -3.88
C ASP A 138 0.64 -20.85 -4.55
N ASP A 139 0.79 -20.56 -5.84
CA ASP A 139 1.89 -21.04 -6.66
C ASP A 139 3.15 -20.20 -6.40
N GLY A 140 3.09 -19.29 -5.41
CA GLY A 140 4.15 -18.38 -5.02
C GLY A 140 4.31 -17.20 -5.98
N ASN A 141 3.42 -17.04 -6.96
CA ASN A 141 3.49 -15.99 -7.98
C ASN A 141 2.38 -14.95 -7.79
N GLY A 142 2.36 -14.31 -6.62
CA GLY A 142 1.52 -13.14 -6.39
C GLY A 142 1.81 -12.00 -7.39
N LEU A 143 0.83 -11.68 -8.24
CA LEU A 143 0.58 -10.41 -8.96
C LEU A 143 1.78 -9.58 -9.45
N TYR A 144 2.88 -10.22 -9.86
CA TYR A 144 3.83 -9.63 -10.79
C TYR A 144 3.66 -10.34 -12.13
N MET A 145 2.85 -9.76 -13.03
CA MET A 145 2.87 -10.15 -14.44
C MET A 145 4.07 -9.47 -15.10
N PRO A 146 5.13 -10.18 -15.51
CA PRO A 146 6.04 -9.63 -16.50
C PRO A 146 5.23 -9.50 -17.78
N ILE A 147 5.19 -8.30 -18.35
CA ILE A 147 4.50 -8.00 -19.62
C ILE A 147 4.94 -9.04 -20.66
N SER A 148 4.07 -10.02 -20.94
CA SER A 148 4.28 -10.97 -22.02
C SER A 148 4.15 -10.19 -23.32
N LYS A 149 5.28 -9.94 -23.98
CA LYS A 149 5.31 -9.36 -25.33
C LYS A 149 4.55 -10.30 -26.26
N THR A 150 3.33 -9.93 -26.64
CA THR A 150 2.66 -10.56 -27.78
C THR A 150 3.46 -10.20 -29.03
N PRO A 151 3.92 -11.18 -29.82
CA PRO A 151 4.62 -10.90 -31.07
C PRO A 151 3.63 -10.26 -32.04
N ARG A 152 3.90 -9.01 -32.42
CA ARG A 152 3.16 -8.32 -33.47
C ARG A 152 3.44 -9.05 -34.77
N VAL A 153 2.40 -9.64 -35.36
CA VAL A 153 2.46 -10.25 -36.70
C VAL A 153 2.72 -9.12 -37.69
N ASP A 154 3.88 -9.19 -38.36
CA ASP A 154 4.22 -8.31 -39.48
C ASP A 154 3.27 -8.61 -40.64
N ARG A 155 2.34 -7.69 -40.87
CA ARG A 155 1.65 -7.58 -42.16
C ARG A 155 2.42 -6.53 -42.95
N THR A 156 3.37 -7.00 -43.75
CA THR A 156 3.97 -6.22 -44.83
C THR A 156 2.88 -5.82 -45.80
N ASP A 157 2.63 -4.52 -45.96
CA ASP A 157 2.31 -3.94 -47.27
C ASP A 157 2.55 -2.43 -47.28
N SER A 158 3.61 -2.07 -48.01
CA SER A 158 3.78 -0.93 -48.92
C SER A 158 3.05 0.39 -48.61
N GLY A 159 3.83 1.42 -48.26
CA GLY A 159 3.36 2.81 -48.21
C GLY A 159 4.48 3.81 -47.93
N ALA A 160 5.03 4.37 -49.00
CA ALA A 160 6.19 5.25 -49.05
C ALA A 160 6.19 6.46 -48.09
N ALA A 161 7.40 6.72 -47.58
CA ALA A 161 8.05 8.02 -47.45
C ALA A 161 7.28 9.19 -46.81
N ARG A 162 7.67 9.49 -45.55
CA ARG A 162 7.98 10.83 -44.97
C ARG A 162 7.69 10.76 -43.47
N THR A 163 8.72 10.62 -42.63
CA THR A 163 8.77 11.04 -41.20
C THR A 163 10.02 10.44 -40.49
N THR A 164 11.22 10.63 -41.01
CA THR A 164 12.45 10.08 -40.39
C THR A 164 13.17 11.02 -39.41
N ALA A 165 12.65 12.22 -39.11
CA ALA A 165 13.33 13.15 -38.19
C ALA A 165 12.70 13.26 -36.78
N VAL A 166 11.44 12.85 -36.56
CA VAL A 166 10.74 13.05 -35.27
C VAL A 166 10.80 11.81 -34.36
N ALA A 167 10.99 10.61 -34.92
CA ALA A 167 11.03 9.37 -34.15
C ALA A 167 12.34 9.15 -33.38
N ALA A 168 13.46 9.74 -33.83
CA ALA A 168 14.76 9.60 -33.16
C ALA A 168 14.82 10.35 -31.81
N ALA A 169 14.25 11.56 -31.73
CA ALA A 169 14.20 12.35 -30.49
C ALA A 169 13.26 11.72 -29.45
N ALA A 170 12.10 11.21 -29.88
CA ALA A 170 11.17 10.51 -29.00
C ALA A 170 11.73 9.17 -28.47
N ALA A 171 12.48 8.43 -29.29
CA ALA A 171 13.13 7.19 -28.86
C ALA A 171 14.30 7.41 -27.88
N VAL A 172 15.07 8.50 -28.06
CA VAL A 172 16.15 8.87 -27.12
C VAL A 172 15.57 9.38 -25.79
N GLY A 173 14.49 10.16 -25.82
CA GLY A 173 13.76 10.60 -24.63
C GLY A 173 13.10 9.46 -23.85
N ALA A 174 12.51 8.47 -24.55
CA ALA A 174 11.92 7.28 -23.93
C ALA A 174 12.98 6.34 -23.32
N LYS A 175 14.15 6.17 -23.98
CA LYS A 175 15.28 5.40 -23.43
C LYS A 175 15.91 6.08 -22.20
N ARG A 176 16.02 7.41 -22.20
CA ARG A 176 16.50 8.18 -21.03
C ARG A 176 15.53 8.12 -19.86
N LYS A 177 14.22 8.32 -20.08
CA LYS A 177 13.19 8.21 -19.03
C LYS A 177 13.12 6.80 -18.43
N GLY A 178 13.26 5.76 -19.26
CA GLY A 178 13.34 4.37 -18.79
C GLY A 178 14.58 4.09 -17.94
N HIS A 179 15.74 4.64 -18.33
CA HIS A 179 16.99 4.50 -17.56
C HIS A 179 16.92 5.21 -16.20
N VAL A 180 16.39 6.44 -16.17
CA VAL A 180 16.22 7.19 -14.92
C VAL A 180 15.23 6.49 -13.99
N HIS A 181 14.12 5.96 -14.51
CA HIS A 181 13.14 5.24 -13.68
C HIS A 181 13.73 3.95 -13.07
N ALA A 182 14.56 3.22 -13.83
CA ALA A 182 15.27 2.05 -13.34
C ALA A 182 16.32 2.42 -12.27
N ALA A 183 17.06 3.51 -12.49
CA ALA A 183 18.05 4.02 -11.54
C ALA A 183 17.41 4.48 -10.21
N VAL A 184 16.29 5.21 -10.28
CA VAL A 184 15.51 5.63 -9.10
C VAL A 184 14.96 4.42 -8.35
N SER A 185 14.42 3.42 -9.05
CA SER A 185 13.89 2.20 -8.42
C SER A 185 14.98 1.38 -7.72
N LYS A 186 16.18 1.34 -8.30
CA LYS A 186 17.35 0.70 -7.68
C LYS A 186 17.82 1.47 -6.44
N LEU A 187 17.96 2.80 -6.55
CA LEU A 187 18.32 3.65 -5.41
C LEU A 187 17.30 3.55 -4.28
N ALA A 188 16.00 3.47 -4.58
CA ALA A 188 14.96 3.29 -3.57
C ALA A 188 15.15 1.99 -2.77
N LYS A 189 15.39 0.86 -3.44
CA LYS A 189 15.67 -0.44 -2.77
C LYS A 189 16.95 -0.38 -1.94
N GLU A 190 17.97 0.29 -2.43
CA GLU A 190 19.24 0.45 -1.72
C GLU A 190 19.13 1.40 -0.53
N ILE A 191 18.30 2.44 -0.59
CA ILE A 191 17.98 3.33 0.54
C ILE A 191 17.19 2.56 1.59
N GLU A 192 16.20 1.78 1.18
CA GLU A 192 15.41 0.94 2.08
C GLU A 192 16.30 -0.09 2.80
N ALA A 193 17.20 -0.75 2.07
CA ALA A 193 18.16 -1.69 2.65
C ALA A 193 19.11 -1.01 3.65
N SER A 194 19.73 0.13 3.27
CA SER A 194 20.62 0.87 4.17
C SER A 194 19.89 1.49 5.36
N GLY A 195 18.64 1.94 5.19
CA GLY A 195 17.80 2.45 6.26
C GLY A 195 17.42 1.36 7.25
N LYS A 196 17.07 0.16 6.77
CA LYS A 196 16.86 -1.02 7.63
C LYS A 196 18.13 -1.36 8.40
N SER A 197 19.29 -1.46 7.73
CA SER A 197 20.55 -1.72 8.42
C SER A 197 20.89 -0.67 9.46
N LEU A 198 20.62 0.61 9.19
CA LEU A 198 20.86 1.71 10.15
C LEU A 198 20.00 1.58 11.41
N LEU A 199 18.74 1.13 11.27
CA LEU A 199 17.83 0.92 12.40
C LEU A 199 18.27 -0.23 13.32
N PHE A 200 19.04 -1.19 12.80
CA PHE A 200 19.48 -2.39 13.53
C PHE A 200 20.99 -2.43 13.84
N THR A 201 21.75 -1.43 13.43
CA THR A 201 23.20 -1.36 13.68
C THR A 201 23.50 -1.01 15.14
N SER A 202 24.50 -1.66 15.72
CA SER A 202 24.90 -1.49 17.14
C SER A 202 26.28 -0.83 17.31
N SER A 203 26.99 -0.55 16.22
CA SER A 203 28.31 0.06 16.20
C SER A 203 28.23 1.51 15.69
N ALA A 204 28.77 2.46 16.46
CA ALA A 204 28.80 3.88 16.08
C ALA A 204 29.58 4.14 14.77
N GLN A 205 30.57 3.29 14.47
CA GLN A 205 31.35 3.38 13.24
C GLN A 205 30.54 2.91 12.03
N GLU A 206 29.77 1.84 12.17
CA GLU A 206 28.86 1.35 11.12
C GLU A 206 27.69 2.31 10.90
N GLU A 207 27.18 2.92 11.97
CA GLU A 207 26.13 3.93 11.90
C GLU A 207 26.59 5.13 11.05
N GLN A 208 27.81 5.60 11.29
CA GLN A 208 28.37 6.73 10.55
C GLN A 208 28.65 6.39 9.08
N GLN A 209 29.05 5.15 8.78
CA GLN A 209 29.19 4.66 7.40
C GLN A 209 27.84 4.56 6.67
N LEU A 210 26.80 4.08 7.35
CA LEU A 210 25.44 3.97 6.80
C LEU A 210 24.82 5.35 6.56
N ILE A 211 25.06 6.31 7.46
CA ILE A 211 24.66 7.71 7.29
C ILE A 211 25.35 8.33 6.07
N GLN A 212 26.67 8.14 5.91
CA GLN A 212 27.41 8.62 4.74
C GLN A 212 26.90 7.97 3.44
N ALA A 213 26.61 6.67 3.46
CA ALA A 213 26.05 5.98 2.30
C ALA A 213 24.65 6.52 1.92
N LEU A 214 23.81 6.87 2.91
CA LEU A 214 22.51 7.50 2.65
C LEU A 214 22.65 8.93 2.11
N GLN A 215 23.65 9.69 2.58
CA GLN A 215 23.96 11.02 2.05
C GLN A 215 24.42 10.96 0.58
N GLN A 216 25.29 10.02 0.23
CA GLN A 216 25.72 9.80 -1.16
C GLN A 216 24.54 9.41 -2.07
N LYS A 217 23.62 8.57 -1.57
CA LYS A 217 22.40 8.19 -2.32
C LYS A 217 21.44 9.37 -2.50
N ARG A 218 21.34 10.27 -1.51
CA ARG A 218 20.59 11.53 -1.63
C ARG A 218 21.19 12.43 -2.70
N GLU A 219 22.51 12.58 -2.75
CA GLU A 219 23.19 13.35 -3.79
C GLU A 219 22.93 12.76 -5.17
N ALA A 220 23.02 11.43 -5.33
CA ALA A 220 22.70 10.75 -6.59
C ALA A 220 21.24 10.97 -7.05
N LEU A 221 20.27 10.96 -6.12
CA LEU A 221 18.87 11.30 -6.43
C LEU A 221 18.69 12.77 -6.84
N MET A 222 19.45 13.69 -6.24
CA MET A 222 19.44 15.10 -6.62
C MET A 222 20.04 15.34 -8.01
N THR A 223 21.09 14.61 -8.38
CA THR A 223 21.66 14.63 -9.73
C THR A 223 20.66 14.11 -10.76
N LEU A 224 20.03 12.95 -10.50
CA LEU A 224 18.98 12.39 -11.36
C LEU A 224 17.77 13.32 -11.50
N ARG A 225 17.42 14.06 -10.43
CA ARG A 225 16.39 15.10 -10.48
C ARG A 225 16.80 16.25 -11.40
N GLY A 226 18.05 16.69 -11.35
CA GLY A 226 18.60 17.71 -12.25
C GLY A 226 18.49 17.30 -13.73
N GLU A 227 18.87 16.06 -14.04
CA GLU A 227 18.77 15.47 -15.39
C GLU A 227 17.33 15.38 -15.92
N LEU A 228 16.34 15.32 -15.02
CA LEU A 228 14.91 15.33 -15.35
C LEU A 228 14.35 16.74 -15.55
N THR A 229 14.94 17.77 -14.92
CA THR A 229 14.43 19.16 -14.93
C THR A 229 15.12 20.07 -15.94
N GLU A 230 16.32 19.74 -16.42
CA GLU A 230 17.04 20.48 -17.48
C GLU A 230 16.64 20.05 -18.92
N ALA A 231 15.55 19.30 -19.07
CA ALA A 231 14.97 18.85 -20.34
C ALA A 231 13.56 19.41 -20.55
#